data_AF-A0A7C4IYH5-F1
#
_entry.id   AF-A0A7C4IYH5-F1
#
_cell.length_a   1.000
_cell.length_b   1.000
_cell.length_c   1.000
_cell.angle_alpha   90.00
_cell.angle_beta   90.00
_cell.angle_gamma   90.00
#
_symmetry.space_group_name_H-M   'P 1'
#
loop_
_entity.id
_entity.type
_entity.pdbx_description
1 polymer ?
#
loop_
_entity_poly.entity_id
_entity_poly.type
_entity_poly.pdbx_seq_one_letter_code
_entity_poly.pdbx_strand_id
1 'polypeptide(L)'
;MKSRTFFIAVGLVFFLTGALADPCAAETLFYPMQYRTAAEAAPMVESLLSPQGRVVADARTNALLVVDDEETIQRVREFLQGFDRLGKQARIRVRFDESSARERTSIEGSAKASGEDWSVSAGKPMTKGGVEVRLQDRTRTQQGSSEFFVTVVSGSAAYIMVGRDILYTQRWLDLSRRYARITETVTIQRMETGFEVIPVFLKDHADVEIIPRISHGGGGPRVIRFTEASTRLVAPIGQWVTIGGTSQQSNEVIRAVLEAGRGERSAVTSISLLVETGD
;
A
#
# COMPACT_ATOMS: atom_id res chain seq x y z
N MET A 1 -90.79 -17.44 17.08
CA MET A 1 -89.37 -17.85 17.03
C MET A 1 -88.84 -17.81 15.59
N LYS A 2 -88.61 -16.61 15.02
CA LYS A 2 -88.02 -16.40 13.68
C LYS A 2 -87.37 -15.01 13.64
N SER A 3 -86.24 -14.79 14.32
CA SER A 3 -85.49 -13.53 14.16
C SER A 3 -84.00 -13.59 14.55
N ARG A 4 -83.42 -14.78 14.77
CA ARG A 4 -82.00 -14.91 15.15
C ARG A 4 -81.09 -15.42 14.03
N THR A 5 -81.65 -15.92 12.93
CA THR A 5 -80.88 -16.47 11.80
C THR A 5 -80.53 -15.44 10.73
N PHE A 6 -81.19 -14.28 10.68
CA PHE A 6 -80.94 -13.27 9.64
C PHE A 6 -79.72 -12.37 9.95
N PHE A 7 -79.40 -12.15 11.23
CA PHE A 7 -78.24 -11.34 11.64
C PHE A 7 -76.89 -12.04 11.46
N ILE A 8 -76.87 -13.38 11.40
CA ILE A 8 -75.64 -14.16 11.20
C ILE A 8 -75.24 -14.18 9.72
N ALA A 9 -76.20 -14.14 8.80
CA ALA A 9 -75.93 -14.13 7.36
C ALA A 9 -75.36 -12.79 6.87
N VAL A 10 -75.73 -11.65 7.48
CA VAL A 10 -75.24 -10.32 7.08
C VAL A 10 -73.81 -10.08 7.59
N GLY A 11 -73.45 -10.62 8.76
CA GLY A 11 -72.07 -10.53 9.29
C GLY A 11 -71.05 -11.34 8.50
N LEU A 12 -71.47 -12.44 7.86
CA LEU A 12 -70.57 -13.29 7.07
C LEU A 12 -70.33 -12.75 5.65
N VAL A 13 -71.27 -11.97 5.10
CA VAL A 13 -71.10 -11.32 3.79
C VAL A 13 -70.20 -10.08 3.88
N PHE A 14 -70.21 -9.36 5.01
CA PHE A 14 -69.27 -8.25 5.25
C PHE A 14 -67.84 -8.69 5.57
N PHE A 15 -67.64 -9.96 5.93
CA PHE A 15 -66.32 -10.56 6.11
C PHE A 15 -65.69 -11.08 4.80
N LEU A 16 -66.48 -11.20 3.72
CA LEU A 16 -65.99 -11.62 2.40
C LEU A 16 -65.56 -10.45 1.51
N THR A 17 -65.88 -9.21 1.86
CA THR A 17 -65.43 -8.01 1.13
C THR A 17 -64.08 -7.45 1.62
N GLY A 18 -63.42 -8.11 2.57
CA GLY A 18 -62.13 -7.71 3.13
C GLY A 18 -60.89 -8.21 2.37
N ALA A 19 -61.07 -8.92 1.26
CA ALA A 19 -59.96 -9.33 0.40
C ALA A 19 -59.79 -8.33 -0.75
N LEU A 20 -59.48 -7.06 -0.42
CA LEU A 20 -58.66 -6.27 -1.32
C LEU A 20 -57.29 -6.95 -1.28
N ALA A 21 -57.11 -7.92 -2.17
CA ALA A 21 -55.79 -8.31 -2.60
C ALA A 21 -55.17 -7.05 -3.17
N ASP A 22 -54.34 -6.36 -2.39
CA ASP A 22 -53.37 -5.44 -2.96
C ASP A 22 -52.62 -6.27 -3.99
N PRO A 23 -52.73 -5.95 -5.30
CA PRO A 23 -51.77 -6.49 -6.23
C PRO A 23 -50.46 -5.84 -5.84
N CYS A 24 -49.70 -6.52 -4.99
CA CYS A 24 -48.27 -6.27 -4.82
C CYS A 24 -47.65 -6.57 -6.18
N ALA A 25 -47.72 -5.57 -7.07
CA ALA A 25 -47.16 -5.60 -8.39
C ALA A 25 -45.66 -5.41 -8.20
N ALA A 26 -45.01 -6.47 -7.74
CA ALA A 26 -43.57 -6.55 -7.63
C ALA A 26 -43.01 -6.50 -9.06
N GLU A 27 -42.52 -5.35 -9.45
CA GLU A 27 -41.80 -5.17 -10.70
C GLU A 27 -40.35 -5.66 -10.49
N THR A 28 -39.71 -6.16 -11.54
CA THR A 28 -38.32 -6.61 -11.51
C THR A 28 -37.48 -5.76 -12.44
N LEU A 29 -36.54 -5.00 -11.88
CA LEU A 29 -35.55 -4.22 -12.61
C LEU A 29 -34.25 -5.02 -12.75
N PHE A 30 -33.82 -5.21 -14.01
CA PHE A 30 -32.46 -5.65 -14.34
C PHE A 30 -31.63 -4.44 -14.77
N TYR A 31 -30.58 -4.12 -14.02
CA TYR A 31 -29.71 -2.98 -14.30
C TYR A 31 -28.25 -3.42 -14.47
N PRO A 32 -27.71 -3.42 -15.72
CA PRO A 32 -26.30 -3.72 -15.95
C PRO A 32 -25.42 -2.51 -15.56
N MET A 33 -24.45 -2.74 -14.67
CA MET A 33 -23.50 -1.70 -14.22
C MET A 33 -22.31 -1.60 -15.18
N GLN A 34 -21.91 -0.38 -15.53
CA GLN A 34 -20.88 -0.11 -16.54
C GLN A 34 -19.53 0.29 -15.95
N TYR A 35 -19.54 1.14 -14.91
CA TYR A 35 -18.33 1.76 -14.36
C TYR A 35 -18.01 1.31 -12.95
N ARG A 36 -19.03 0.91 -12.19
CA ARG A 36 -18.89 0.42 -10.81
C ARG A 36 -19.30 -1.04 -10.68
N THR A 37 -18.91 -1.66 -9.57
CA THR A 37 -19.30 -3.04 -9.29
C THR A 37 -20.72 -3.09 -8.74
N ALA A 38 -21.50 -4.09 -9.18
CA ALA A 38 -22.84 -4.34 -8.63
C ALA A 38 -22.79 -4.65 -7.12
N ALA A 39 -21.70 -5.25 -6.65
CA ALA A 39 -21.48 -5.56 -5.23
C ALA A 39 -21.34 -4.30 -4.35
N GLU A 40 -20.69 -3.24 -4.85
CA GLU A 40 -20.62 -1.95 -4.15
C GLU A 40 -21.97 -1.23 -4.14
N ALA A 41 -22.75 -1.36 -5.21
CA ALA A 41 -24.04 -0.69 -5.35
C ALA A 41 -25.15 -1.32 -4.50
N ALA A 42 -25.14 -2.64 -4.35
CA ALA A 42 -26.16 -3.42 -3.65
C ALA A 42 -26.54 -2.86 -2.25
N PRO A 43 -25.59 -2.61 -1.31
CA PRO A 43 -25.94 -2.11 0.03
C PRO A 43 -26.55 -0.71 0.02
N MET A 44 -26.19 0.14 -0.93
CA MET A 44 -26.82 1.48 -1.06
C MET A 44 -28.24 1.36 -1.59
N VAL A 45 -28.44 0.51 -2.61
CA VAL A 45 -29.77 0.24 -3.16
C VAL A 45 -30.67 -0.40 -2.11
N GLU A 46 -30.16 -1.34 -1.31
CA GLU A 46 -30.90 -2.02 -0.24
C GLU A 46 -31.53 -1.03 0.76
N SER A 47 -30.83 0.06 1.09
CA SER A 47 -31.36 1.10 1.98
C SER A 47 -32.47 1.98 1.37
N LEU A 48 -32.65 1.92 0.04
CA LEU A 48 -33.69 2.64 -0.70
C LEU A 48 -34.94 1.78 -0.95
N LEU A 49 -34.85 0.47 -0.73
CA LEU A 49 -35.94 -0.48 -0.97
C LEU A 49 -37.04 -0.40 0.10
N SER A 50 -38.21 -0.89 -0.26
CA SER A 50 -39.29 -1.14 0.69
C SER A 50 -38.93 -2.32 1.61
N PRO A 51 -39.63 -2.51 2.75
CA PRO A 51 -39.39 -3.65 3.64
C PRO A 51 -39.58 -5.02 2.98
N GLN A 52 -40.28 -5.09 1.84
CA GLN A 52 -40.50 -6.32 1.06
C GLN A 52 -39.59 -6.41 -0.17
N GLY A 53 -38.89 -5.33 -0.50
CA GLY A 53 -38.00 -5.24 -1.64
C GLY A 53 -36.76 -6.11 -1.47
N ARG A 54 -36.23 -6.58 -2.60
CA ARG A 54 -35.02 -7.41 -2.64
C ARG A 54 -34.06 -6.92 -3.71
N VAL A 55 -32.79 -6.84 -3.35
CA VAL A 55 -31.69 -6.61 -4.30
C VAL A 55 -30.73 -7.80 -4.30
N VAL A 56 -30.28 -8.18 -5.49
CA VAL A 56 -29.24 -9.20 -5.68
C VAL A 56 -28.24 -8.68 -6.72
N ALA A 57 -26.95 -8.71 -6.38
CA ALA A 57 -25.88 -8.45 -7.34
C ALA A 57 -25.44 -9.76 -8.00
N ASP A 58 -25.53 -9.84 -9.34
CA ASP A 58 -24.85 -10.89 -10.12
C ASP A 58 -23.42 -10.43 -10.41
N ALA A 59 -22.45 -10.98 -9.66
CA ALA A 59 -21.03 -10.68 -9.82
C ALA A 59 -20.45 -11.13 -11.18
N ARG A 60 -21.05 -12.12 -11.85
CA ARG A 60 -20.56 -12.67 -13.12
C ARG A 60 -20.88 -11.74 -14.29
N THR A 61 -22.06 -11.12 -14.29
CA THR A 61 -22.49 -10.19 -15.35
C THR A 61 -22.38 -8.72 -14.93
N ASN A 62 -21.94 -8.45 -13.69
CA ASN A 62 -21.91 -7.13 -13.09
C ASN A 62 -23.27 -6.40 -13.20
N ALA A 63 -24.35 -7.08 -12.81
CA ALA A 63 -25.70 -6.53 -12.90
C ALA A 63 -26.44 -6.59 -11.56
N LEU A 64 -27.34 -5.63 -11.34
CA LEU A 64 -28.25 -5.62 -10.21
C LEU A 64 -29.63 -6.12 -10.64
N LEU A 65 -30.17 -7.04 -9.85
CA LEU A 65 -31.55 -7.48 -9.91
C LEU A 65 -32.28 -6.88 -8.71
N VAL A 66 -33.23 -6.00 -8.96
CA VAL A 66 -34.03 -5.33 -7.94
C VAL A 66 -35.48 -5.71 -8.13
N VAL A 67 -36.14 -6.14 -7.06
CA VAL A 67 -37.56 -6.49 -7.05
C VAL A 67 -38.24 -5.64 -6.00
N ASP A 68 -39.16 -4.76 -6.41
CA ASP A 68 -39.90 -3.85 -5.53
C ASP A 68 -41.13 -3.28 -6.25
N ASP A 69 -41.83 -2.34 -5.61
CA ASP A 69 -42.89 -1.56 -6.23
C ASP A 69 -42.34 -0.59 -7.30
N GLU A 70 -43.13 -0.32 -8.33
CA GLU A 70 -42.77 0.56 -9.48
C GLU A 70 -42.20 1.93 -9.04
N GLU A 71 -42.80 2.57 -8.04
CA GLU A 71 -42.34 3.89 -7.55
C GLU A 71 -40.94 3.79 -6.91
N THR A 72 -40.63 2.69 -6.24
CA THR A 72 -39.31 2.44 -5.66
C THR A 72 -38.29 2.10 -6.75
N ILE A 73 -38.67 1.30 -7.73
CA ILE A 73 -37.81 0.99 -8.88
C ILE A 73 -37.43 2.24 -9.67
N GLN A 74 -38.35 3.18 -9.87
CA GLN A 74 -38.04 4.44 -10.54
C GLN A 74 -37.04 5.28 -9.73
N ARG A 75 -37.19 5.37 -8.40
CA ARG A 75 -36.21 6.04 -7.52
C ARG A 75 -34.83 5.36 -7.57
N VAL A 76 -34.79 4.03 -7.54
CA VAL A 76 -33.54 3.26 -7.66
C VAL A 76 -32.88 3.50 -9.01
N ARG A 77 -33.64 3.55 -10.11
CA ARG A 77 -33.13 3.84 -11.45
C ARG A 77 -32.47 5.22 -11.52
N GLU A 78 -33.12 6.24 -10.97
CA GLU A 78 -32.58 7.61 -10.92
C GLU A 78 -31.29 7.69 -10.08
N PHE A 79 -31.26 7.00 -8.94
CA PHE A 79 -30.06 6.88 -8.12
C PHE A 79 -28.91 6.22 -8.88
N LEU A 80 -29.16 5.09 -9.55
CA LEU A 80 -28.14 4.35 -10.30
C LEU A 80 -27.55 5.16 -11.47
N GLN A 81 -28.33 6.00 -12.14
CA GLN A 81 -27.82 6.91 -13.18
C GLN A 81 -26.83 7.95 -12.64
N GLY A 82 -26.99 8.38 -11.38
CA GLY A 82 -26.04 9.25 -10.71
C GLY A 82 -24.79 8.52 -10.20
N PHE A 83 -24.98 7.28 -9.76
CA PHE A 83 -23.95 6.47 -9.12
C PHE A 83 -23.00 5.79 -10.11
N ASP A 84 -23.54 5.18 -11.18
CA ASP A 84 -22.78 4.45 -12.20
C ASP A 84 -22.15 5.41 -13.23
N ARG A 85 -21.17 6.18 -12.75
CA ARG A 85 -20.39 7.12 -13.57
C ARG A 85 -18.93 6.71 -13.57
N LEU A 86 -18.23 7.06 -14.65
CA LEU A 86 -16.79 6.87 -14.77
C LEU A 86 -16.07 7.50 -13.58
N GLY A 87 -15.33 6.68 -12.83
CA GLY A 87 -14.51 7.15 -11.73
C GLY A 87 -13.35 8.01 -12.24
N LYS A 88 -12.98 9.05 -11.49
CA LYS A 88 -11.77 9.82 -11.79
C LYS A 88 -10.56 8.91 -11.65
N GLN A 89 -9.70 8.90 -12.66
CA GLN A 89 -8.41 8.21 -12.61
C GLN A 89 -7.28 9.21 -12.41
N ALA A 90 -6.24 8.79 -11.69
CA ALA A 90 -5.04 9.58 -11.54
C ALA A 90 -3.81 8.67 -11.47
N ARG A 91 -2.67 9.23 -11.86
CA ARG A 91 -1.36 8.61 -11.68
C ARG A 91 -0.78 9.10 -10.35
N ILE A 92 -0.45 8.16 -9.48
CA ILE A 92 0.23 8.43 -8.22
C ILE A 92 1.69 8.07 -8.39
N ARG A 93 2.57 9.05 -8.17
CA ARG A 93 4.03 8.89 -8.20
C ARG A 93 4.55 9.01 -6.78
N VAL A 94 5.38 8.07 -6.37
CA VAL A 94 6.06 8.07 -5.08
C VAL A 94 7.56 8.01 -5.32
N ARG A 95 8.27 8.95 -4.70
CA ARG A 95 9.72 9.06 -4.76
C ARG A 95 10.31 8.75 -3.40
N PHE A 96 11.27 7.85 -3.39
CA PHE A 96 12.11 7.50 -2.24
C PHE A 96 13.49 8.10 -2.48
N ASP A 97 13.84 9.13 -1.72
CA ASP A 97 15.19 9.69 -1.76
C ASP A 97 16.08 8.89 -0.81
N GLU A 98 17.23 8.47 -1.30
CA GLU A 98 18.17 7.60 -0.60
C GLU A 98 19.52 8.31 -0.45
N SER A 99 20.09 8.21 0.74
CA SER A 99 21.47 8.62 0.99
C SER A 99 22.31 7.38 1.26
N SER A 100 23.41 7.24 0.51
CA SER A 100 24.39 6.18 0.70
C SER A 100 25.69 6.81 1.18
N ALA A 101 26.07 6.57 2.43
CA ALA A 101 27.39 6.93 2.94
C ALA A 101 28.34 5.76 2.65
N ARG A 102 29.26 5.91 1.69
CA ARG A 102 30.36 4.95 1.53
C ARG A 102 31.50 5.35 2.46
N GLU A 103 31.56 4.71 3.61
CA GLU A 103 32.75 4.71 4.45
C GLU A 103 33.76 3.72 3.84
N ARG A 104 34.84 4.26 3.27
CA ARG A 104 35.99 3.46 2.81
C ARG A 104 37.14 3.71 3.76
N THR A 105 37.24 2.90 4.81
CA THR A 105 38.45 2.85 5.64
C THR A 105 39.45 1.93 4.96
N SER A 106 40.33 2.51 4.14
CA SER A 106 41.47 1.77 3.56
C SER A 106 42.67 1.94 4.48
N ILE A 107 43.12 0.83 5.08
CA ILE A 107 44.42 0.73 5.76
C ILE A 107 45.38 0.10 4.76
N GLU A 108 46.20 0.93 4.11
CA GLU A 108 47.28 0.45 3.24
C GLU A 108 48.59 0.49 4.02
N GLY A 109 49.04 -0.70 4.46
CA GLY A 109 50.34 -0.87 5.11
C GLY A 109 51.37 -1.35 4.10
N SER A 110 52.40 -0.55 3.84
CA SER A 110 53.58 -1.00 3.08
C SER A 110 54.81 -1.01 3.99
N ALA A 111 55.41 -2.18 4.18
CA ALA A 111 56.59 -2.37 5.03
C ALA A 111 57.84 -2.60 4.16
N LYS A 112 58.84 -1.72 4.31
CA LYS A 112 60.21 -1.96 3.81
C LYS A 112 61.18 -1.75 4.98
N ALA A 113 61.98 -2.78 5.26
CA ALA A 113 62.98 -2.76 6.33
C ALA A 113 64.38 -2.57 5.74
N SER A 114 65.12 -1.57 6.23
CA SER A 114 66.59 -1.47 6.16
C SER A 114 67.04 -0.69 7.39
N GLY A 115 67.96 -1.28 8.14
CA GLY A 115 68.23 -0.94 9.53
C GLY A 115 69.27 0.14 9.80
N GLU A 116 69.30 0.45 11.10
CA GLU A 116 70.17 1.30 11.92
C GLU A 116 69.92 2.83 11.96
N ASP A 117 69.84 3.29 13.21
CA ASP A 117 69.71 4.63 13.78
C ASP A 117 68.32 5.30 13.83
N TRP A 118 67.73 5.25 15.02
CA TRP A 118 66.52 5.99 15.39
C TRP A 118 66.90 7.33 16.05
N SER A 119 66.45 8.45 15.47
CA SER A 119 66.42 9.75 16.16
C SER A 119 65.03 10.37 15.99
N VAL A 120 64.52 10.98 17.06
CA VAL A 120 63.19 11.60 17.08
C VAL A 120 63.35 13.11 16.97
N SER A 121 62.91 13.70 15.86
CA SER A 121 62.85 15.14 15.68
C SER A 121 61.52 15.56 15.03
N ALA A 122 60.90 16.58 15.60
CA ALA A 122 59.67 17.19 15.12
C ALA A 122 60.01 18.19 14.02
N GLY A 123 59.77 17.82 12.76
CA GLY A 123 59.91 18.69 11.58
C GLY A 123 60.87 18.13 10.53
N LYS A 124 60.29 17.66 9.41
CA LYS A 124 60.86 17.05 8.17
C LYS A 124 62.30 17.49 7.77
N PRO A 125 63.12 16.63 7.10
CA PRO A 125 62.71 15.70 6.02
C PRO A 125 63.22 14.25 6.12
N MET A 126 62.45 13.33 5.52
CA MET A 126 62.79 11.91 5.37
C MET A 126 63.97 11.72 4.41
N THR A 127 65.02 11.03 4.86
CA THR A 127 65.94 10.34 3.94
C THR A 127 66.28 8.97 4.53
N LYS A 128 65.72 7.94 3.88
CA LYS A 128 65.95 6.49 4.01
C LYS A 128 65.45 5.81 5.31
N GLY A 129 64.48 4.91 5.12
CA GLY A 129 63.96 4.00 6.14
C GLY A 129 62.68 4.52 6.80
N GLY A 130 61.52 4.10 6.31
CA GLY A 130 60.23 4.46 6.92
C GLY A 130 59.15 3.46 6.55
N VAL A 131 58.44 2.97 7.55
CA VAL A 131 57.15 2.28 7.36
C VAL A 131 56.14 3.37 7.04
N GLU A 132 55.62 3.36 5.81
CA GLU A 132 54.58 4.30 5.41
C GLU A 132 53.21 3.66 5.71
N VAL A 133 52.59 4.15 6.78
CA VAL A 133 51.19 3.87 7.10
C VAL A 133 50.37 5.04 6.57
N ARG A 134 49.73 4.86 5.41
CA ARG A 134 48.74 5.82 4.91
C ARG A 134 47.38 5.40 5.43
N LEU A 135 46.87 6.12 6.42
CA LEU A 135 45.47 6.07 6.80
C LEU A 135 44.74 7.11 5.96
N GLN A 136 43.92 6.65 5.01
CA GLN A 136 43.12 7.53 4.18
C GLN A 136 41.64 7.30 4.48
N ASP A 137 41.04 8.28 5.14
CA ASP A 137 39.59 8.37 5.28
C ASP A 137 39.02 9.14 4.08
N ARG A 138 38.14 8.49 3.31
CA ARG A 138 37.41 9.10 2.21
C ARG A 138 35.94 8.74 2.34
N THR A 139 35.19 9.61 2.99
CA THR A 139 33.73 9.57 2.98
C THR A 139 33.21 10.11 1.65
N ARG A 140 32.66 9.23 0.81
CA ARG A 140 31.95 9.64 -0.41
C ARG A 140 30.45 9.41 -0.20
N THR A 141 29.73 10.49 0.03
CA THR A 141 28.26 10.47 0.06
C THR A 141 27.73 10.43 -1.37
N GLN A 142 26.93 9.42 -1.68
CA GLN A 142 26.22 9.29 -2.95
C GLN A 142 24.72 9.35 -2.68
N GLN A 143 24.03 10.27 -3.32
CA GLN A 143 22.57 10.42 -3.22
C GLN A 143 21.92 9.71 -4.41
N GLY A 144 20.91 8.89 -4.14
CA GLY A 144 20.08 8.20 -5.12
C GLY A 144 18.63 8.57 -4.92
N SER A 145 17.79 8.32 -5.92
CA SER A 145 16.34 8.50 -5.80
C SER A 145 15.65 7.43 -6.63
N SER A 146 14.68 6.76 -6.03
CA SER A 146 13.90 5.69 -6.64
C SER A 146 12.46 6.18 -6.79
N GLU A 147 11.93 6.20 -8.02
CA GLU A 147 10.57 6.66 -8.29
C GLU A 147 9.71 5.53 -8.83
N PHE A 148 8.51 5.39 -8.28
CA PHE A 148 7.54 4.38 -8.66
C PHE A 148 6.20 5.06 -8.93
N PHE A 149 5.45 4.56 -9.91
CA PHE A 149 4.14 5.11 -10.23
C PHE A 149 3.10 4.01 -10.41
N VAL A 150 1.85 4.34 -10.08
CA VAL A 150 0.68 3.49 -10.32
C VAL A 150 -0.47 4.34 -10.81
N THR A 151 -1.28 3.81 -11.72
CA THR A 151 -2.50 4.48 -12.18
C THR A 151 -3.69 3.80 -11.51
N VAL A 152 -4.56 4.60 -10.88
CA VAL A 152 -5.61 4.10 -10.01
C VAL A 152 -6.86 4.97 -10.12
N VAL A 153 -8.02 4.33 -9.95
CA VAL A 153 -9.33 4.98 -9.91
C VAL A 153 -9.63 5.43 -8.48
N SER A 154 -10.29 6.58 -8.33
CA SER A 154 -10.73 7.10 -7.04
C SER A 154 -11.48 6.04 -6.22
N GLY A 155 -11.01 5.78 -5.01
CA GLY A 155 -11.60 4.85 -4.04
C GLY A 155 -11.08 3.42 -4.13
N SER A 156 -10.28 3.07 -5.14
CA SER A 156 -9.72 1.73 -5.30
C SER A 156 -8.30 1.64 -4.74
N ALA A 157 -7.95 0.48 -4.17
CA ALA A 157 -6.59 0.20 -3.74
C ALA A 157 -5.71 -0.16 -4.96
N ALA A 158 -4.48 0.36 -4.96
CA ALA A 158 -3.46 -0.03 -5.93
C ALA A 158 -2.12 -0.17 -5.23
N TYR A 159 -1.30 -1.13 -5.67
CA TYR A 159 0.02 -1.33 -5.10
C TYR A 159 1.06 -1.61 -6.19
N ILE A 160 2.30 -1.25 -5.90
CA ILE A 160 3.47 -1.61 -6.69
C ILE A 160 4.57 -2.05 -5.74
N MET A 161 5.15 -3.22 -6.00
CA MET A 161 6.29 -3.75 -5.25
C MET A 161 7.36 -4.13 -6.26
N VAL A 162 8.56 -3.57 -6.08
CA VAL A 162 9.72 -3.90 -6.88
C VAL A 162 10.76 -4.50 -5.97
N GLY A 163 11.17 -5.72 -6.29
CA GLY A 163 12.09 -6.47 -5.45
C GLY A 163 13.02 -7.38 -6.21
N ARG A 164 13.98 -7.94 -5.48
CA ARG A 164 14.90 -8.98 -5.97
C ARG A 164 14.95 -10.13 -4.98
N ASP A 165 14.94 -11.35 -5.52
CA ASP A 165 15.16 -12.57 -4.77
C ASP A 165 16.67 -12.84 -4.71
N ILE A 166 17.25 -12.73 -3.53
CA ILE A 166 18.66 -13.06 -3.29
C ILE A 166 18.72 -14.50 -2.80
N LEU A 167 19.43 -15.34 -3.56
CA LEU A 167 19.73 -16.72 -3.19
C LEU A 167 20.84 -16.72 -2.16
N TYR A 168 20.54 -17.19 -0.95
CA TYR A 168 21.53 -17.33 0.11
C TYR A 168 21.85 -18.79 0.36
N THR A 169 23.12 -19.16 0.22
CA THR A 169 23.60 -20.49 0.62
C THR A 169 24.07 -20.44 2.07
N GLN A 170 23.35 -21.10 2.97
CA GLN A 170 23.74 -21.27 4.37
C GLN A 170 24.59 -22.52 4.50
N ARG A 171 25.86 -22.36 4.89
CA ARG A 171 26.79 -23.47 5.10
C ARG A 171 26.91 -23.77 6.59
N TRP A 172 26.40 -24.92 7.02
CA TRP A 172 26.52 -25.43 8.38
C TRP A 172 27.68 -26.41 8.47
N LEU A 173 28.50 -26.30 9.52
CA LEU A 173 29.57 -27.24 9.82
C LEU A 173 29.12 -28.11 11.00
N ASP A 174 28.61 -29.30 10.71
CA ASP A 174 28.32 -30.30 11.72
C ASP A 174 29.62 -31.01 12.12
N LEU A 175 30.18 -30.58 13.25
CA LEU A 175 31.35 -31.20 13.88
C LEU A 175 30.89 -32.39 14.75
N SER A 176 31.16 -33.60 14.26
CA SER A 176 31.06 -34.83 15.06
C SER A 176 32.45 -35.22 15.58
N ARG A 177 32.52 -36.04 16.64
CA ARG A 177 33.79 -36.45 17.29
C ARG A 177 34.83 -37.10 16.37
N ARG A 178 34.47 -37.49 15.13
CA ARG A 178 35.38 -38.10 14.14
C ARG A 178 35.29 -37.52 12.72
N TYR A 179 34.30 -36.68 12.40
CA TYR A 179 34.09 -36.14 11.06
C TYR A 179 33.47 -34.74 11.09
N ALA A 180 33.83 -33.89 10.14
CA ALA A 180 33.15 -32.63 9.87
C ALA A 180 32.25 -32.80 8.63
N ARG A 181 30.94 -32.57 8.77
CA ARG A 181 29.99 -32.55 7.64
C ARG A 181 29.63 -31.11 7.33
N ILE A 182 29.62 -30.78 6.06
CA ILE A 182 29.24 -29.47 5.57
C ILE A 182 27.86 -29.60 4.92
N THR A 183 26.86 -28.94 5.48
CA THR A 183 25.49 -28.94 4.96
C THR A 183 25.20 -27.56 4.37
N GLU A 184 24.97 -27.50 3.07
CA GLU A 184 24.61 -26.26 2.37
C GLU A 184 23.09 -26.23 2.10
N THR A 185 22.39 -25.27 2.70
CA THR A 185 20.96 -25.03 2.46
C THR A 185 20.78 -23.73 1.71
N VAL A 186 20.11 -23.76 0.57
CA VAL A 186 19.77 -22.56 -0.19
C VAL A 186 18.44 -22.00 0.33
N THR A 187 18.47 -20.79 0.88
CA THR A 187 17.30 -20.04 1.33
C THR A 187 17.11 -18.83 0.41
N ILE A 188 15.91 -18.70 -0.14
CA ILE A 188 15.53 -17.53 -0.95
C ILE A 188 15.16 -16.40 0.01
N GLN A 189 15.77 -15.23 -0.16
CA GLN A 189 15.44 -14.03 0.59
C GLN A 189 14.95 -12.95 -0.36
N ARG A 190 13.74 -12.44 -0.12
CA ARG A 190 13.13 -11.42 -0.95
C ARG A 190 13.37 -10.03 -0.34
N MET A 191 13.90 -9.12 -1.14
CA MET A 191 13.99 -7.69 -0.80
C MET A 191 13.00 -6.93 -1.67
N GLU A 192 12.03 -6.24 -1.07
CA GLU A 192 10.99 -5.49 -1.77
C GLU A 192 10.99 -4.02 -1.34
N THR A 193 10.86 -3.11 -2.30
CA THR A 193 10.56 -1.69 -2.09
C THR A 193 9.33 -1.34 -2.90
N GLY A 194 8.39 -0.63 -2.29
CA GLY A 194 7.15 -0.28 -2.94
C GLY A 194 6.18 0.47 -2.04
N PHE A 195 4.95 0.56 -2.49
CA PHE A 195 3.87 1.18 -1.74
C PHE A 195 2.52 0.62 -2.15
N GLU A 196 1.57 0.71 -1.23
CA GLU A 196 0.15 0.55 -1.49
C GLU A 196 -0.54 1.89 -1.24
N VAL A 197 -1.52 2.25 -2.07
CA VAL A 197 -2.24 3.52 -2.01
C VAL A 197 -3.74 3.31 -2.23
N ILE A 198 -4.53 4.10 -1.50
CA ILE A 198 -5.97 4.20 -1.66
C ILE A 198 -6.32 5.69 -1.74
N PRO A 199 -6.46 6.25 -2.96
CA PRO A 199 -6.74 7.67 -3.13
C PRO A 199 -8.23 7.95 -3.31
N VAL A 200 -8.69 9.10 -2.84
CA VAL A 200 -9.99 9.68 -3.17
C VAL A 200 -9.76 11.02 -3.85
N PHE A 201 -10.13 11.15 -5.13
CA PHE A 201 -9.89 12.37 -5.91
C PHE A 201 -11.08 13.33 -5.77
N LEU A 202 -10.85 14.47 -5.11
CA LEU A 202 -11.85 15.53 -4.98
C LEU A 202 -11.70 16.53 -6.14
N LYS A 203 -12.05 17.81 -5.93
CA LYS A 203 -11.94 18.85 -6.96
C LYS A 203 -10.49 19.32 -7.12
N ASP A 204 -9.88 19.79 -6.04
CA ASP A 204 -8.58 20.50 -6.09
C ASP A 204 -7.44 19.72 -5.39
N HIS A 205 -7.80 18.69 -4.62
CA HIS A 205 -6.87 17.85 -3.86
C HIS A 205 -7.33 16.39 -3.88
N ALA A 206 -6.44 15.50 -3.46
CA ALA A 206 -6.67 14.09 -3.27
C ALA A 206 -6.42 13.72 -1.81
N ASP A 207 -7.37 13.00 -1.20
CA ASP A 207 -7.15 12.36 0.08
C ASP A 207 -6.50 11.01 -0.20
N VAL A 208 -5.25 10.84 0.22
CA VAL A 208 -4.46 9.65 -0.10
C VAL A 208 -4.09 8.94 1.18
N GLU A 209 -4.55 7.69 1.29
CA GLU A 209 -3.98 6.73 2.23
C GLU A 209 -2.83 6.02 1.53
N ILE A 210 -1.66 6.01 2.16
CA ILE A 210 -0.45 5.38 1.63
C ILE A 210 0.19 4.48 2.68
N ILE A 211 0.61 3.32 2.23
CA ILE A 211 1.31 2.31 3.01
C ILE A 211 2.66 2.04 2.33
N PRO A 212 3.73 2.81 2.65
CA PRO A 212 5.06 2.53 2.13
C PRO A 212 5.60 1.23 2.73
N ARG A 213 6.23 0.41 1.88
CA ARG A 213 6.88 -0.86 2.27
C ARG A 213 8.30 -0.89 1.76
N ILE A 214 9.26 -1.00 2.67
CA ILE A 214 10.68 -0.96 2.32
C ILE A 214 11.43 -2.06 3.06
N SER A 215 12.13 -2.90 2.29
CA SER A 215 12.98 -3.98 2.79
C SER A 215 14.43 -3.67 2.46
N HIS A 216 15.29 -3.64 3.48
CA HIS A 216 16.72 -3.43 3.28
C HIS A 216 17.51 -4.68 3.65
N GLY A 217 18.58 -4.92 2.91
CA GLY A 217 19.51 -6.02 3.14
C GLY A 217 20.56 -5.59 4.16
N GLY A 218 20.67 -6.31 5.26
CA GLY A 218 21.63 -6.03 6.32
C GLY A 218 23.09 -6.31 5.94
N GLY A 219 23.99 -5.45 6.39
CA GLY A 219 25.44 -5.58 6.35
C GLY A 219 25.95 -6.59 7.38
N GLY A 220 25.48 -7.83 7.28
CA GLY A 220 25.88 -8.94 8.13
C GLY A 220 25.11 -10.19 7.73
N PRO A 221 25.60 -11.40 8.08
CA PRO A 221 24.76 -12.57 7.95
C PRO A 221 23.56 -12.35 8.87
N ARG A 222 22.34 -12.41 8.30
CA ARG A 222 21.12 -12.95 8.95
C ARG A 222 19.96 -12.00 9.35
N VAL A 223 19.89 -10.72 8.97
CA VAL A 223 18.66 -9.93 9.27
C VAL A 223 18.24 -9.07 8.08
N ILE A 224 17.07 -9.41 7.50
CA ILE A 224 16.31 -8.48 6.63
C ILE A 224 15.41 -7.69 7.56
N ARG A 225 15.54 -6.36 7.53
CA ARG A 225 14.61 -5.47 8.21
C ARG A 225 13.58 -5.01 7.21
N PHE A 226 12.32 -5.30 7.53
CA PHE A 226 11.16 -4.78 6.84
C PHE A 226 10.58 -3.65 7.67
N THR A 227 10.21 -2.56 7.01
CA THR A 227 9.59 -1.41 7.67
C THR A 227 8.39 -0.92 6.88
N GLU A 228 7.29 -0.73 7.59
CA GLU A 228 5.98 -0.33 7.04
C GLU A 228 5.37 0.76 7.91
N ALA A 229 4.70 1.72 7.27
CA ALA A 229 3.82 2.70 7.92
C ALA A 229 2.50 2.71 7.18
N SER A 230 1.43 3.15 7.84
CA SER A 230 0.21 3.62 7.18
C SER A 230 0.00 5.08 7.54
N THR A 231 -0.28 5.92 6.55
CA THR A 231 -0.63 7.31 6.79
C THR A 231 -1.68 7.80 5.81
N ARG A 232 -2.47 8.78 6.25
CA ARG A 232 -3.45 9.46 5.43
C ARG A 232 -3.07 10.94 5.34
N LEU A 233 -2.99 11.45 4.12
CA LEU A 233 -2.63 12.85 3.85
C LEU A 233 -3.56 13.47 2.81
N VAL A 234 -3.57 14.80 2.77
CA VAL A 234 -4.21 15.58 1.71
C VAL A 234 -3.11 16.06 0.77
N ALA A 235 -3.18 15.67 -0.50
CA ALA A 235 -2.21 16.06 -1.52
C ALA A 235 -2.85 16.96 -2.60
N PRO A 236 -2.34 18.19 -2.84
CA PRO A 236 -2.73 18.97 -4.00
C PRO A 236 -2.36 18.24 -5.29
N ILE A 237 -3.23 18.38 -6.29
CA ILE A 237 -3.01 17.78 -7.61
C ILE A 237 -1.89 18.55 -8.34
N GLY A 238 -0.94 17.83 -8.92
CA GLY A 238 0.17 18.38 -9.72
C GLY A 238 1.36 18.90 -8.90
N GLN A 239 1.39 18.73 -7.58
CA GLN A 239 2.51 19.16 -6.73
C GLN A 239 3.08 18.01 -5.89
N TRP A 240 4.40 18.02 -5.72
CA TRP A 240 5.09 17.08 -4.83
C TRP A 240 4.85 17.46 -3.37
N VAL A 241 4.39 16.49 -2.58
CA VAL A 241 4.24 16.60 -1.12
C VAL A 241 5.19 15.63 -0.46
N THR A 242 5.99 16.11 0.49
CA THR A 242 6.80 15.25 1.34
C THR A 242 5.93 14.67 2.45
N ILE A 243 5.79 13.36 2.48
CA ILE A 243 4.95 12.66 3.45
C ILE A 243 5.76 12.26 4.69
N GLY A 244 7.04 11.96 4.50
CA GLY A 244 7.93 11.71 5.60
C GLY A 244 9.39 11.91 5.24
N GLY A 245 10.17 12.26 6.26
CA GLY A 245 11.58 12.56 6.16
C GLY A 245 12.19 12.66 7.55
N THR A 246 13.50 12.87 7.62
CA THR A 246 14.22 13.04 8.89
C THR A 246 14.18 14.48 9.42
N SER A 247 13.45 15.39 8.78
CA SER A 247 13.34 16.81 9.17
C SER A 247 12.26 17.06 10.23
N GLN A 248 12.38 18.17 10.96
CA GLN A 248 11.49 18.56 12.08
C GLN A 248 10.00 18.70 11.72
N GLN A 249 9.64 18.79 10.44
CA GLN A 249 8.26 18.96 9.96
C GLN A 249 7.61 17.65 9.47
N SER A 250 8.27 16.50 9.66
CA SER A 250 7.84 15.21 9.11
C SER A 250 6.95 14.41 10.07
N ASN A 251 6.05 13.58 9.52
CA ASN A 251 5.17 12.69 10.27
C ASN A 251 5.96 11.68 11.13
N GLU A 252 5.67 11.60 12.43
CA GLU A 252 6.35 10.74 13.40
C GLU A 252 6.30 9.25 13.04
N VAL A 253 5.20 8.79 12.44
CA VAL A 253 5.02 7.38 12.05
C VAL A 253 6.00 7.00 10.93
N ILE A 254 6.11 7.82 9.89
CA ILE A 254 7.07 7.59 8.80
C ILE A 254 8.50 7.82 9.29
N ARG A 255 8.72 8.76 10.21
CA ARG A 255 10.03 8.97 10.80
C ARG A 255 10.55 7.70 11.47
N ALA A 256 9.72 6.97 12.21
CA ALA A 256 10.09 5.68 12.77
C ALA A 256 10.49 4.66 11.67
N VAL A 257 9.78 4.69 10.53
CA VAL A 257 10.10 3.85 9.38
C VAL A 257 11.49 4.16 8.80
N LEU A 258 11.82 5.45 8.68
CA LEU A 258 13.09 5.93 8.14
C LEU A 258 14.26 5.75 9.13
N GLU A 259 14.02 5.92 10.43
CA GLU A 259 15.04 5.74 11.48
C GLU A 259 15.51 4.29 11.62
N ALA A 260 14.59 3.32 11.43
CA ALA A 260 14.94 1.90 11.42
C ALA A 260 15.95 1.52 10.31
N GLY A 261 16.06 2.31 9.24
CA GLY A 261 16.97 2.08 8.12
C GLY A 261 18.34 2.76 8.20
N ARG A 262 18.61 3.62 9.19
CA ARG A 262 19.79 4.52 9.22
C ARG A 262 21.15 3.81 9.40
N GLY A 263 21.17 2.54 9.79
CA GLY A 263 22.40 1.77 10.05
C GLY A 263 23.02 1.08 8.82
N GLU A 264 22.49 1.30 7.62
CA GLU A 264 22.78 0.49 6.43
C GLU A 264 23.55 1.27 5.33
N ARG A 265 24.14 0.56 4.35
CA ARG A 265 24.90 1.18 3.23
C ARG A 265 24.10 2.19 2.39
N SER A 266 22.77 2.06 2.37
CA SER A 266 21.83 2.95 1.70
C SER A 266 20.59 3.07 2.59
N ALA A 267 20.25 4.30 3.00
CA ALA A 267 19.10 4.58 3.84
C ALA A 267 18.16 5.56 3.14
N VAL A 268 16.87 5.24 3.11
CA VAL A 268 15.82 6.16 2.65
C VAL A 268 15.73 7.34 3.62
N THR A 269 15.84 8.55 3.10
CA THR A 269 15.86 9.81 3.88
C THR A 269 14.55 10.57 3.80
N SER A 270 13.85 10.47 2.67
CA SER A 270 12.54 11.09 2.48
C SER A 270 11.67 10.31 1.50
N ILE A 271 10.37 10.44 1.71
CA ILE A 271 9.31 9.90 0.85
C ILE A 271 8.46 11.08 0.40
N SER A 272 8.37 11.28 -0.91
CA SER A 272 7.51 12.30 -1.53
C SER A 272 6.46 11.63 -2.41
N LEU A 273 5.29 12.25 -2.51
CA LEU A 273 4.18 11.80 -3.35
C LEU A 273 3.69 12.93 -4.24
N LEU A 274 3.30 12.58 -5.45
CA LEU A 274 2.70 13.46 -6.43
C LEU A 274 1.46 12.76 -7.01
N VAL A 275 0.36 13.51 -7.10
CA VAL A 275 -0.87 13.07 -7.75
C VAL A 275 -1.01 13.83 -9.06
N GLU A 276 -0.98 13.11 -10.18
CA GLU A 276 -1.19 13.66 -11.53
C GLU A 276 -2.56 13.22 -12.05
N THR A 277 -3.33 14.13 -12.63
CA THR A 277 -4.58 13.76 -13.30
C THR A 277 -4.30 12.73 -14.39
N GLY A 278 -5.10 11.66 -14.45
CA GLY A 278 -5.01 10.74 -15.58
C GLY A 278 -5.61 11.40 -16.81
N ASP A 279 -4.85 11.39 -17.90
CA ASP A 279 -5.33 11.74 -19.23
C ASP A 279 -6.48 10.83 -19.69
#